data_AF-A0A2D4J5P7-F1
#
_entry.id   AF-A0A2D4J5P7-F1
#
_cell.length_a   1.000
_cell.length_b   1.000
_cell.length_c   1.000
_cell.angle_alpha   90.00
_cell.angle_beta   90.00
_cell.angle_gamma   90.00
#
_symmetry.space_group_name_H-M   'P 1'
#
loop_
_entity.id
_entity.type
_entity.pdbx_description
1 polymer ?
#
loop_
_entity_poly.entity_id
_entity_poly.type
_entity_poly.pdbx_seq_one_letter_code
_entity_poly.pdbx_strand_id
1 'polypeptide(L)'
;QQREIKASVYYKVDDPMYETQISRMLELPRLYRDIYDKIFQFPEETQCNHGASDELGSVMNLSKKIRDFLLKNKIQSFYMQELETVEDLVSLVKRDELGTTAEQTDSKAGPCSRQIRKSFMEAIKLLQKDGVVFQKSKTSKNMYYVTEQDTELHKVTLEVIRADCKRPKYAEKGCHLRHILSCIQQSYNPYITEAVVRCLLDWLEINSEVVTTMEEYYTVF
;
A
#
# COMPACT_ATOMS: atom_id res chain seq x y z
N GLN A 1 21.88 27.29 15.49
CA GLN A 1 22.70 26.23 14.87
C GLN A 1 23.27 26.79 13.57
N GLN A 2 24.59 26.75 13.38
CA GLN A 2 25.26 27.31 12.20
C GLN A 2 25.37 26.25 11.12
N ARG A 3 25.03 26.58 9.87
CA ARG A 3 25.16 25.68 8.73
C ARG A 3 26.58 25.80 8.18
N GLU A 4 27.20 24.67 7.89
CA GLU A 4 28.54 24.57 7.32
C GLU A 4 28.52 23.70 6.07
N ILE A 5 29.45 23.94 5.14
CA ILE A 5 29.62 23.14 3.92
C ILE A 5 30.94 22.38 4.04
N LYS A 6 30.87 21.05 3.95
CA LYS A 6 32.06 20.19 3.91
C LYS A 6 32.38 19.86 2.45
N ALA A 7 33.45 20.43 1.91
CA ALA A 7 33.87 20.19 0.54
C ALA A 7 34.74 18.94 0.43
N SER A 8 34.44 18.08 -0.55
CA SER A 8 35.32 17.00 -0.98
C SER A 8 36.32 17.45 -2.06
N VAL A 9 36.01 18.53 -2.79
CA VAL A 9 36.84 19.10 -3.86
C VAL A 9 36.75 20.62 -3.80
N TYR A 10 37.89 21.31 -3.93
CA TYR A 10 37.96 22.76 -4.07
C TYR A 10 39.18 23.18 -4.87
N TYR A 11 39.09 24.30 -5.59
CA TYR A 11 40.21 24.93 -6.28
C TYR A 11 39.93 26.42 -6.49
N LYS A 12 40.99 27.19 -6.77
CA LYS A 12 40.87 28.62 -7.08
C LYS A 12 40.37 28.77 -8.52
N VAL A 13 39.29 29.53 -8.70
CA VAL A 13 38.78 29.92 -10.02
C VAL A 13 39.49 31.20 -10.46
N ASP A 14 40.06 31.19 -11.66
CA ASP A 14 40.64 32.38 -12.29
C ASP A 14 39.60 33.01 -13.23
N ASP A 15 38.97 34.09 -12.77
CA ASP A 15 37.86 34.75 -13.48
C ASP A 15 38.05 36.28 -13.48
N PRO A 16 39.12 36.80 -14.10
CA PRO A 16 39.49 38.21 -14.00
C PRO A 16 38.45 39.14 -14.62
N MET A 17 37.69 38.67 -15.61
CA MET A 17 36.63 39.41 -16.31
C MET A 17 35.22 39.08 -15.80
N TYR A 18 35.09 38.32 -14.71
CA TYR A 18 33.82 37.89 -14.12
C TYR A 18 32.90 37.09 -15.06
N GLU A 19 33.42 36.53 -16.16
CA GLU A 19 32.63 35.80 -17.14
C GLU A 19 31.99 34.55 -16.52
N THR A 20 32.74 33.83 -15.70
CA THR A 20 32.25 32.61 -15.04
C THR A 20 31.17 32.96 -14.01
N GLN A 21 31.41 34.00 -13.21
CA GLN A 21 30.43 34.46 -12.22
C GLN A 21 29.14 34.96 -12.87
N ILE A 22 29.23 35.77 -13.94
CA ILE A 22 28.08 36.30 -14.67
C ILE A 22 27.28 35.16 -15.33
N SER A 23 27.97 34.24 -16.01
CA SER A 23 27.33 33.08 -16.64
C SER A 23 26.56 32.24 -15.62
N ARG A 24 27.16 31.99 -14.44
CA ARG A 24 26.50 31.26 -13.35
C ARG A 24 25.26 31.97 -12.82
N MET A 25 25.30 33.29 -12.70
CA MET A 25 24.14 34.10 -12.26
C MET A 25 22.99 34.06 -13.26
N LEU A 26 23.26 33.95 -14.56
CA LEU A 26 22.24 33.84 -15.61
C LEU A 26 21.68 32.42 -15.74
N GLU A 27 22.52 31.40 -15.49
CA GLU A 27 22.13 29.99 -15.53
C GLU A 27 21.23 29.60 -14.34
N LEU A 28 21.58 30.03 -13.12
CA LEU A 28 20.92 29.65 -11.87
C LEU A 28 19.37 29.80 -11.92
N PRO A 29 18.80 30.94 -12.34
CA PRO A 29 17.35 31.11 -12.39
C PRO A 29 16.65 30.18 -13.39
N ARG A 30 17.34 29.72 -14.43
CA ARG A 30 16.80 28.72 -15.38
C ARG A 30 16.82 27.34 -14.74
N LEU A 31 17.94 26.98 -14.11
CA LEU A 31 18.12 25.69 -13.45
C LEU A 31 17.07 25.45 -12.34
N TYR A 32 16.78 26.48 -11.54
CA TYR A 32 15.71 26.40 -10.54
C TYR A 32 14.34 26.20 -11.19
N ARG A 33 13.97 27.05 -12.15
CA ARG A 33 12.67 27.00 -12.83
C ARG A 33 12.41 25.69 -13.57
N ASP A 34 13.43 25.16 -14.22
CA ASP A 34 13.31 24.05 -15.16
C ASP A 34 13.57 22.70 -14.48
N ILE A 35 14.30 22.68 -13.36
CA ILE A 35 14.70 21.45 -12.67
C ILE A 35 14.35 21.47 -11.18
N TYR A 36 14.93 22.36 -10.37
CA TYR A 36 14.84 22.22 -8.90
C TYR A 36 13.48 22.58 -8.29
N ASP A 37 12.77 23.54 -8.88
CA ASP A 37 11.42 23.94 -8.45
C ASP A 37 10.34 23.08 -9.10
N LYS A 38 10.71 22.23 -10.07
CA LYS A 38 9.78 21.22 -10.59
C LYS A 38 9.60 20.15 -9.52
N ILE A 39 8.34 19.90 -9.17
CA ILE A 39 8.00 18.74 -8.36
C ILE A 39 8.44 17.51 -9.15
N PHE A 40 9.25 16.66 -8.52
CA PHE A 40 9.58 15.36 -9.07
C PHE A 40 8.29 14.58 -9.21
N GLN A 41 7.75 14.54 -10.43
CA GLN A 41 6.69 13.64 -10.77
C GLN A 41 7.35 12.28 -10.84
N PHE A 42 7.02 11.42 -9.88
CA PHE A 42 6.98 10.00 -10.23
C PHE A 42 6.18 9.92 -11.52
N PRO A 43 6.59 9.12 -12.50
CA PRO A 43 5.63 8.71 -13.50
C PRO A 43 4.44 8.19 -12.69
N GLU A 44 3.35 8.97 -12.63
CA GLU A 44 2.04 8.37 -12.52
C GLU A 44 2.09 7.27 -13.56
N GLU A 45 1.69 6.05 -13.20
CA GLU A 45 1.63 4.90 -14.11
C GLU A 45 0.81 5.32 -15.35
N THR A 46 1.48 5.99 -16.28
CA THR A 46 0.90 6.66 -17.41
C THR A 46 0.88 5.53 -18.41
N GLN A 47 -0.24 4.81 -18.40
CA GLN A 47 -0.70 3.95 -19.48
C GLN A 47 0.46 3.21 -20.15
N CYS A 48 0.88 2.11 -19.52
CA CYS A 48 1.77 1.14 -20.14
C CYS A 48 1.08 0.54 -21.38
N ASN A 49 1.15 1.25 -22.50
CA ASN A 49 1.16 0.61 -23.81
C ASN A 49 2.37 -0.32 -23.82
N HIS A 50 2.16 -1.62 -23.56
CA HIS A 50 2.84 -2.76 -24.19
C HIS A 50 2.40 -4.10 -23.54
N GLY A 51 1.32 -4.67 -24.08
CA GLY A 51 1.19 -6.06 -24.57
C GLY A 51 1.30 -7.26 -23.63
N ALA A 52 1.86 -7.14 -22.43
CA ALA A 52 1.96 -8.24 -21.46
C ALA A 52 2.07 -7.77 -19.99
N SER A 53 2.43 -6.50 -19.77
CA SER A 53 2.46 -5.85 -18.44
C SER A 53 1.10 -5.29 -18.02
N ASP A 54 0.12 -5.30 -18.93
CA ASP A 54 -1.17 -4.61 -18.80
C ASP A 54 -2.13 -5.34 -17.83
N GLU A 55 -2.19 -6.68 -17.89
CA GLU A 55 -3.06 -7.49 -17.02
C GLU A 55 -2.67 -7.35 -15.54
N LEU A 56 -1.37 -7.34 -15.23
CA LEU A 56 -0.90 -7.16 -13.84
C LEU A 56 -1.15 -5.73 -13.33
N GLY A 57 -0.91 -4.72 -14.17
CA GLY A 57 -1.18 -3.32 -13.84
C GLY A 57 -2.67 -3.05 -13.59
N SER A 58 -3.53 -3.65 -14.40
CA SER A 58 -4.99 -3.61 -14.25
C SER A 58 -5.47 -4.26 -12.96
N VAL A 59 -4.96 -5.44 -12.61
CA VAL A 59 -5.28 -6.12 -11.35
C VAL A 59 -4.78 -5.34 -10.13
N MET A 60 -3.60 -4.71 -10.20
CA MET A 60 -3.10 -3.81 -9.15
C MET A 60 -3.95 -2.54 -8.99
N ASN A 61 -4.37 -1.93 -10.08
CA ASN A 61 -5.26 -0.78 -10.04
C ASN A 61 -6.63 -1.16 -9.44
N LEU A 62 -7.18 -2.31 -9.85
CA LEU A 62 -8.42 -2.85 -9.29
C LEU A 62 -8.27 -3.13 -7.79
N SER A 63 -7.17 -3.74 -7.35
CA SER A 63 -6.94 -4.02 -5.91
C SER A 63 -6.90 -2.74 -5.09
N LYS A 64 -6.20 -1.70 -5.58
CA LYS A 64 -6.17 -0.37 -4.95
C LYS A 64 -7.56 0.26 -4.85
N LYS A 65 -8.34 0.21 -5.94
CA LYS A 65 -9.72 0.75 -5.95
C LYS A 65 -10.67 -0.01 -5.04
N ILE A 66 -10.52 -1.34 -4.94
CA ILE A 66 -11.25 -2.15 -3.96
C ILE A 66 -10.88 -1.72 -2.54
N ARG A 67 -9.58 -1.57 -2.23
CA ARG A 67 -9.13 -1.09 -0.91
C ARG A 67 -9.76 0.25 -0.56
N ASP A 68 -9.65 1.24 -1.46
CA ASP A 68 -10.22 2.58 -1.26
C ASP A 68 -11.73 2.50 -0.98
N PHE A 69 -12.45 1.66 -1.74
CA PHE A 69 -13.88 1.45 -1.56
C PHE A 69 -14.21 0.85 -0.19
N LEU A 70 -13.48 -0.18 0.25
CA LEU A 70 -13.70 -0.83 1.55
C LEU A 70 -13.48 0.16 2.71
N LEU A 71 -12.40 0.94 2.64
CA LEU A 71 -12.07 1.92 3.69
C LEU A 71 -13.04 3.10 3.72
N LYS A 72 -13.36 3.67 2.56
CA LYS A 72 -14.28 4.82 2.44
C LYS A 72 -15.68 4.48 2.98
N ASN A 73 -16.15 3.26 2.73
CA ASN A 73 -17.46 2.79 3.17
C ASN A 73 -17.45 2.08 4.53
N LYS A 74 -16.28 1.97 5.19
CA LYS A 74 -16.10 1.28 6.47
C LYS A 74 -16.68 -0.14 6.47
N ILE A 75 -16.43 -0.88 5.39
CA ILE A 75 -16.94 -2.25 5.23
C ILE A 75 -16.11 -3.17 6.14
N GLN A 76 -16.78 -3.86 7.07
CA GLN A 76 -16.11 -4.78 7.99
C GLN A 76 -15.83 -6.15 7.36
N SER A 77 -16.80 -6.67 6.60
CA SER A 77 -16.71 -7.95 5.91
C SER A 77 -17.52 -7.91 4.64
N PHE A 78 -17.12 -8.70 3.65
CA PHE A 78 -17.81 -8.75 2.36
C PHE A 78 -17.66 -10.12 1.70
N TYR A 79 -18.59 -10.41 0.80
CA TYR A 79 -18.46 -11.47 -0.19
C TYR A 79 -17.94 -10.89 -1.51
N MET A 80 -17.12 -11.65 -2.23
CA MET A 80 -16.60 -11.21 -3.54
C MET A 80 -17.73 -10.80 -4.51
N GLN A 81 -18.86 -11.51 -4.50
CA GLN A 81 -20.01 -11.22 -5.35
C GLN A 81 -20.62 -9.84 -5.07
N GLU A 82 -20.50 -9.33 -3.84
CA GLU A 82 -20.99 -7.98 -3.52
C GLU A 82 -20.16 -6.93 -4.24
N LEU A 83 -18.84 -7.12 -4.33
CA LEU A 83 -17.96 -6.24 -5.10
C LEU A 83 -18.23 -6.33 -6.62
N GLU A 84 -18.61 -7.49 -7.13
CA GLU A 84 -19.02 -7.68 -8.53
C GLU A 84 -20.32 -6.94 -8.88
N THR A 85 -21.10 -6.48 -7.89
CA THR A 85 -22.30 -5.64 -8.14
C THR A 85 -22.01 -4.15 -8.22
N VAL A 86 -20.81 -3.71 -7.83
CA VAL A 86 -20.44 -2.29 -7.80
C VAL A 86 -20.03 -1.86 -9.20
N GLU A 87 -20.87 -1.05 -9.85
CA GLU A 87 -20.68 -0.62 -11.24
C GLU A 87 -19.32 0.06 -11.48
N ASP A 88 -18.89 0.92 -10.56
CA ASP A 88 -17.59 1.61 -10.64
C ASP A 88 -16.42 0.62 -10.71
N LEU A 89 -16.42 -0.41 -9.86
CA LEU A 89 -15.36 -1.42 -9.81
C LEU A 89 -15.39 -2.32 -11.05
N VAL A 90 -16.60 -2.72 -11.49
CA VAL A 90 -16.78 -3.52 -12.70
C VAL A 90 -16.33 -2.76 -13.94
N SER A 91 -16.62 -1.46 -14.02
CA SER A 91 -16.28 -0.61 -15.17
C SER A 91 -14.77 -0.56 -15.44
N LEU A 92 -13.93 -0.70 -14.41
CA LEU A 92 -12.48 -0.73 -14.52
C LEU A 92 -12.01 -1.97 -15.28
N VAL A 93 -12.60 -3.13 -14.98
CA VAL A 93 -12.29 -4.39 -15.68
C VAL A 93 -12.77 -4.34 -17.13
N LYS A 94 -13.91 -3.71 -17.41
CA LYS A 94 -14.44 -3.60 -18.78
C LYS A 94 -13.62 -2.69 -19.70
N ARG A 95 -12.91 -1.72 -19.14
CA ARG A 95 -12.13 -0.73 -19.91
C ARG A 95 -10.83 -1.33 -20.46
N ASP A 96 -10.27 -2.28 -19.73
CA ASP A 96 -8.99 -2.94 -20.02
C ASP A 96 -9.05 -3.78 -21.32
N GLU A 97 -10.19 -4.42 -21.59
CA GLU A 97 -10.37 -5.28 -22.77
C GLU A 97 -10.53 -4.51 -24.09
N LEU A 98 -10.98 -3.24 -24.04
CA LEU A 98 -11.17 -2.41 -25.23
C LEU A 98 -9.84 -1.86 -25.81
N GLY A 99 -8.72 -2.05 -25.13
CA GLY A 99 -7.39 -1.64 -25.59
C GLY A 99 -6.68 -2.67 -26.48
N THR A 100 -7.15 -3.93 -26.53
CA THR A 100 -6.46 -5.03 -27.18
C THR A 100 -7.23 -5.61 -28.37
N THR A 101 -7.52 -4.83 -29.42
CA THR A 101 -7.60 -5.28 -30.84
C THR A 101 -8.11 -4.16 -31.74
N ALA A 102 -7.19 -3.49 -32.43
CA ALA A 102 -7.50 -2.91 -33.73
C ALA A 102 -7.37 -4.04 -34.76
N GLU A 103 -8.46 -4.79 -34.97
CA GLU A 103 -8.89 -5.35 -36.26
C GLU A 103 -9.96 -6.45 -36.07
N GLN A 104 -11.07 -6.28 -36.79
CA GLN A 104 -12.10 -7.24 -37.18
C GLN A 104 -13.39 -7.40 -36.33
N THR A 105 -14.45 -6.87 -36.96
CA THR A 105 -15.84 -7.36 -37.07
C THR A 105 -16.73 -7.39 -35.83
N ASP A 106 -17.75 -6.52 -35.89
CA ASP A 106 -19.09 -6.61 -35.29
C ASP A 106 -19.34 -7.80 -34.36
N SER A 107 -19.08 -7.59 -33.07
CA SER A 107 -19.75 -8.27 -31.96
C SER A 107 -19.58 -7.44 -30.69
N LYS A 108 -20.60 -6.68 -30.31
CA LYS A 108 -20.72 -6.08 -28.97
C LYS A 108 -20.86 -7.19 -27.93
N ALA A 109 -19.76 -7.82 -27.53
CA ALA A 109 -19.71 -8.70 -26.38
C ALA A 109 -18.87 -8.02 -25.31
N GLY A 110 -19.52 -7.49 -24.28
CA GLY A 110 -18.81 -7.05 -23.07
C GLY A 110 -18.11 -8.24 -22.39
N PRO A 111 -17.22 -7.97 -21.42
CA PRO A 111 -16.45 -9.02 -20.73
C PRO A 111 -17.34 -10.17 -20.28
N CYS A 112 -16.88 -11.39 -20.54
CA CYS A 112 -17.53 -12.58 -20.02
C CYS A 112 -17.51 -12.52 -18.48
N SER A 113 -18.61 -12.85 -17.81
CA SER A 113 -18.72 -12.83 -16.34
C SER A 113 -17.61 -13.65 -15.64
N ARG A 114 -17.03 -14.63 -16.34
CA ARG A 114 -15.88 -15.42 -15.88
C ARG A 114 -14.59 -14.60 -15.77
N GLN A 115 -14.35 -13.68 -16.70
CA GLN A 115 -13.15 -12.83 -16.74
C GLN A 115 -13.18 -11.85 -15.58
N ILE A 116 -14.31 -11.16 -15.39
CA ILE A 116 -14.54 -10.24 -14.27
C ILE A 116 -14.25 -10.94 -12.95
N ARG A 117 -14.86 -12.11 -12.75
CA ARG A 117 -14.63 -12.92 -11.55
C ARG A 117 -13.16 -13.28 -11.34
N LYS A 118 -12.41 -13.59 -12.41
CA LYS A 118 -10.97 -13.88 -12.34
C LYS A 118 -10.19 -12.64 -11.87
N SER A 119 -10.43 -11.48 -12.47
CA SER A 119 -9.76 -10.22 -12.10
C SER A 119 -10.03 -9.82 -10.65
N PHE A 120 -11.29 -9.91 -10.19
CA PHE A 120 -11.63 -9.65 -8.79
C PHE A 120 -10.97 -10.64 -7.84
N MET A 121 -10.94 -11.94 -8.19
CA MET A 121 -10.26 -12.95 -7.40
C MET A 121 -8.76 -12.65 -7.26
N GLU A 122 -8.09 -12.25 -8.35
CA GLU A 122 -6.66 -11.91 -8.33
C GLU A 122 -6.39 -10.62 -7.56
N ALA A 123 -7.22 -9.60 -7.72
CA ALA A 123 -7.12 -8.35 -6.97
C ALA A 123 -7.30 -8.58 -5.45
N ILE A 124 -8.27 -9.40 -5.06
CA ILE A 124 -8.48 -9.76 -3.64
C ILE A 124 -7.30 -10.59 -3.11
N LYS A 125 -6.71 -11.48 -3.91
CA LYS A 125 -5.50 -12.21 -3.51
C LYS A 125 -4.32 -11.28 -3.24
N LEU A 126 -4.16 -10.20 -4.02
CA LEU A 126 -3.16 -9.16 -3.72
C LEU A 126 -3.45 -8.49 -2.37
N LEU A 127 -4.70 -8.09 -2.12
CA LEU A 127 -5.09 -7.52 -0.82
C LEU A 127 -4.88 -8.48 0.36
N GLN A 128 -5.05 -9.79 0.15
CA GLN A 128 -4.73 -10.80 1.16
C GLN A 128 -3.23 -10.91 1.42
N LYS A 129 -2.41 -10.86 0.35
CA LYS A 129 -0.95 -10.89 0.45
C LYS A 129 -0.43 -9.68 1.24
N ASP A 130 -1.03 -8.52 1.04
CA ASP A 130 -0.69 -7.27 1.72
C ASP A 130 -1.29 -7.17 3.13
N GLY A 131 -2.13 -8.13 3.54
CA GLY A 131 -2.74 -8.18 4.87
C GLY A 131 -3.92 -7.23 5.08
N VAL A 132 -4.38 -6.54 4.04
CA VAL A 132 -5.52 -5.62 4.09
C VAL A 132 -6.83 -6.35 4.37
N VAL A 133 -6.95 -7.57 3.81
CA VAL A 133 -8.11 -8.44 4.03
C VAL A 133 -7.66 -9.85 4.41
N PHE A 134 -8.47 -10.56 5.18
CA PHE A 134 -8.18 -11.93 5.60
C PHE A 134 -9.45 -12.79 5.63
N GLN A 135 -9.27 -14.10 5.79
CA GLN A 135 -10.37 -15.05 5.94
C GLN A 135 -10.29 -15.74 7.29
N LYS A 136 -11.44 -15.91 7.94
CA LYS A 136 -11.50 -16.59 9.25
C LYS A 136 -11.47 -18.11 9.17
N SER A 137 -11.72 -18.68 7.99
CA SER A 137 -11.70 -20.12 7.76
C SER A 137 -11.30 -20.41 6.32
N LYS A 138 -10.64 -21.55 6.09
CA LYS A 138 -10.38 -22.06 4.73
C LYS A 138 -11.67 -22.49 4.02
N THR A 139 -12.74 -22.75 4.77
CA THR A 139 -13.99 -23.32 4.26
C THR A 139 -15.07 -22.25 4.04
N SER A 140 -14.87 -21.02 4.54
CA SER A 140 -15.84 -19.95 4.31
C SER A 140 -15.84 -19.56 2.84
N LYS A 141 -16.98 -19.77 2.18
CA LYS A 141 -17.20 -19.51 0.75
C LYS A 141 -16.98 -18.02 0.41
N ASN A 142 -15.75 -17.64 0.11
CA ASN A 142 -15.36 -16.30 -0.37
C ASN A 142 -15.82 -15.13 0.52
N MET A 143 -15.89 -15.36 1.84
CA MET A 143 -16.16 -14.30 2.81
C MET A 143 -14.84 -13.75 3.32
N TYR A 144 -14.64 -12.44 3.19
CA TYR A 144 -13.42 -11.74 3.58
C TYR A 144 -13.74 -10.71 4.67
N TYR A 145 -12.75 -10.46 5.53
CA TYR A 145 -12.80 -9.48 6.62
C TYR A 145 -11.72 -8.44 6.39
N VAL A 146 -12.04 -7.17 6.67
CA VAL A 146 -11.12 -6.05 6.50
C VAL A 146 -10.37 -5.81 7.81
N THR A 147 -9.05 -5.89 7.77
CA THR A 147 -8.18 -5.82 8.95
C THR A 147 -8.35 -4.52 9.74
N GLU A 148 -8.42 -3.38 9.04
CA GLU A 148 -8.57 -2.05 9.66
C GLU A 148 -9.95 -1.81 10.29
N GLN A 149 -10.97 -2.63 9.99
CA GLN A 149 -12.33 -2.46 10.49
C GLN A 149 -12.72 -3.53 11.54
N ASP A 150 -11.85 -4.50 11.80
CA ASP A 150 -12.11 -5.58 12.75
C ASP A 150 -11.77 -5.17 14.18
N THR A 151 -12.75 -4.57 14.86
CA THR A 151 -12.60 -4.06 16.23
C THR A 151 -12.26 -5.13 17.27
N GLU A 152 -12.65 -6.39 17.05
CA GLU A 152 -12.33 -7.48 17.96
C GLU A 152 -10.86 -7.88 17.81
N LEU A 153 -10.35 -7.95 16.58
CA LEU A 153 -8.94 -8.19 16.32
C LEU A 153 -8.07 -7.07 16.91
N HIS A 154 -8.51 -5.81 16.84
CA HIS A 154 -7.81 -4.67 17.44
C HIS A 154 -7.70 -4.82 18.95
N LYS A 155 -8.82 -5.06 19.63
CA LYS A 155 -8.86 -5.26 21.09
C LYS A 155 -7.94 -6.39 21.54
N VAL A 156 -8.03 -7.55 20.89
CA VAL A 156 -7.20 -8.71 21.21
C VAL A 156 -5.71 -8.39 21.05
N THR A 157 -5.34 -7.70 19.97
CA THR A 157 -3.95 -7.33 19.72
C THR A 157 -3.41 -6.39 20.81
N LEU A 158 -4.18 -5.37 21.18
CA LEU A 158 -3.81 -4.44 22.25
C LEU A 158 -3.73 -5.12 23.61
N GLU A 159 -4.63 -6.05 23.91
CA GLU A 159 -4.61 -6.84 25.13
C GLU A 159 -3.35 -7.71 25.22
N VAL A 160 -2.96 -8.37 24.13
CA VAL A 160 -1.72 -9.16 24.05
C VAL A 160 -0.50 -8.29 24.36
N ILE A 161 -0.36 -7.16 23.66
CA ILE A 161 0.81 -6.28 23.85
C ILE A 161 0.80 -5.70 25.28
N ARG A 162 -0.35 -5.25 25.78
CA ARG A 162 -0.48 -4.69 27.14
C ARG A 162 -0.21 -5.72 28.23
N ALA A 163 -0.64 -6.97 28.06
CA ALA A 163 -0.43 -8.03 29.04
C ALA A 163 1.04 -8.47 29.07
N ASP A 164 1.67 -8.60 27.89
CA ASP A 164 3.02 -9.15 27.80
C ASP A 164 4.11 -8.11 28.04
N CYS A 165 3.90 -6.83 27.68
CA CYS A 165 4.81 -5.73 28.04
C CYS A 165 4.91 -5.48 29.56
N LYS A 166 3.98 -6.00 30.39
CA LYS A 166 4.11 -5.98 31.85
C LYS A 166 5.17 -6.94 32.38
N ARG A 167 5.59 -7.93 31.59
CA ARG A 167 6.62 -8.88 32.02
C ARG A 167 7.98 -8.19 31.94
N PRO A 168 8.88 -8.38 32.93
CA PRO A 168 10.18 -7.68 32.97
C PRO A 168 11.04 -7.91 31.73
N LYS A 169 10.87 -9.05 31.05
CA LYS A 169 11.56 -9.39 29.79
C LYS A 169 11.20 -8.45 28.61
N TYR A 170 10.01 -7.86 28.62
CA TYR A 170 9.46 -7.07 27.51
C TYR A 170 9.21 -5.60 27.90
N ALA A 171 9.55 -5.21 29.13
CA ALA A 171 9.25 -3.88 29.65
C ALA A 171 10.02 -2.75 28.95
N GLU A 172 11.26 -3.00 28.50
CA GLU A 172 12.08 -1.98 27.81
C GLU A 172 11.91 -1.96 26.29
N LYS A 173 11.76 -3.14 25.66
CA LYS A 173 11.75 -3.28 24.19
C LYS A 173 10.38 -3.61 23.60
N GLY A 174 9.40 -3.98 24.43
CA GLY A 174 8.10 -4.45 23.95
C GLY A 174 8.10 -5.87 23.39
N CYS A 175 7.04 -6.16 22.64
CA CYS A 175 6.77 -7.47 22.09
C CYS A 175 7.20 -7.56 20.62
N HIS A 176 7.86 -8.66 20.25
CA HIS A 176 8.25 -8.94 18.87
C HIS A 176 7.02 -9.35 18.02
N LEU A 177 7.00 -8.97 16.74
CA LEU A 177 5.92 -9.28 15.78
C LEU A 177 5.48 -10.75 15.80
N ARG A 178 6.44 -11.68 15.71
CA ARG A 178 6.16 -13.13 15.74
C ARG A 178 5.49 -13.60 17.04
N HIS A 179 5.83 -12.99 18.17
CA HIS A 179 5.19 -13.31 19.45
C HIS A 179 3.74 -12.84 19.45
N ILE A 180 3.51 -11.60 19.01
CA ILE A 180 2.17 -11.02 18.85
C ILE A 180 1.31 -11.90 17.92
N LEU A 181 1.85 -12.27 16.75
CA LEU A 181 1.18 -13.17 15.80
C LEU A 181 0.80 -14.51 16.45
N SER A 182 1.72 -15.16 17.17
CA SER A 182 1.45 -16.43 17.83
C SER A 182 0.32 -16.32 18.86
N CYS A 183 0.29 -15.24 19.62
CA CYS A 183 -0.77 -15.00 20.60
C CYS A 183 -2.13 -14.75 19.92
N ILE A 184 -2.18 -13.92 18.87
CA ILE A 184 -3.41 -13.66 18.10
C ILE A 184 -3.94 -14.94 17.45
N GLN A 185 -3.06 -15.80 16.92
CA GLN A 185 -3.47 -17.07 16.33
C GLN A 185 -4.11 -18.02 17.33
N GLN A 186 -3.68 -17.97 18.60
CA GLN A 186 -4.23 -18.79 19.68
C GLN A 186 -5.53 -18.24 20.25
N SER A 187 -5.68 -16.91 20.36
CA SER A 187 -6.81 -16.27 21.03
C SER A 187 -7.95 -15.87 20.08
N TYR A 188 -7.64 -15.50 18.83
CA TYR A 188 -8.60 -14.95 17.88
C TYR A 188 -8.84 -15.89 16.70
N ASN A 189 -7.81 -16.13 15.87
CA ASN A 189 -7.97 -16.92 14.66
C ASN A 189 -6.65 -17.53 14.17
N PRO A 190 -6.55 -18.86 14.03
CA PRO A 190 -5.31 -19.55 13.66
C PRO A 190 -4.85 -19.29 12.21
N TYR A 191 -5.70 -18.70 11.36
CA TYR A 191 -5.40 -18.42 9.95
C TYR A 191 -4.88 -17.00 9.70
N ILE A 192 -4.71 -16.19 10.76
CA ILE A 192 -4.10 -14.86 10.65
C ILE A 192 -2.65 -15.01 10.17
N THR A 193 -2.26 -14.20 9.20
CA THR A 193 -0.91 -14.19 8.63
C THR A 193 -0.09 -13.04 9.21
N GLU A 194 1.23 -13.11 9.05
CA GLU A 194 2.15 -12.04 9.45
C GLU A 194 1.83 -10.71 8.76
N ALA A 195 1.41 -10.74 7.49
CA ALA A 195 1.02 -9.55 6.73
C ALA A 195 -0.19 -8.84 7.36
N VAL A 196 -1.18 -9.60 7.83
CA VAL A 196 -2.38 -9.05 8.51
C VAL A 196 -1.98 -8.37 9.81
N VAL A 197 -1.09 -8.99 10.61
CA VAL A 197 -0.63 -8.39 11.87
C VAL A 197 0.21 -7.15 11.62
N ARG A 198 1.09 -7.13 10.61
CA ARG A 198 1.82 -5.91 10.22
C ARG A 198 0.88 -4.79 9.80
N CYS A 199 -0.04 -5.08 8.87
CA CYS A 199 -1.04 -4.10 8.41
C CYS A 199 -1.86 -3.52 9.56
N LEU A 200 -2.23 -4.36 10.53
CA LEU A 200 -2.91 -3.93 11.75
C LEU A 200 -2.05 -3.02 12.63
N LEU A 201 -0.79 -3.41 12.90
CA LEU A 201 0.12 -2.65 13.75
C LEU A 201 0.46 -1.29 13.14
N ASP A 202 0.66 -1.23 11.82
CA ASP A 202 0.85 0.04 11.09
C ASP A 202 -0.35 0.96 11.29
N TRP A 203 -1.57 0.42 11.23
CA TRP A 203 -2.79 1.17 11.48
C TRP A 203 -2.90 1.64 12.94
N LEU A 204 -2.59 0.78 13.91
CA LEU A 204 -2.59 1.14 15.33
C LEU A 204 -1.53 2.20 15.66
N GLU A 205 -0.38 2.18 14.99
CA GLU A 205 0.67 3.19 15.13
C GLU A 205 0.24 4.55 14.57
N ILE A 206 -0.42 4.57 13.40
CA ILE A 206 -1.02 5.78 12.84
C ILE A 206 -2.06 6.40 13.81
N ASN A 207 -2.81 5.55 14.51
CA ASN A 207 -3.80 5.99 15.51
C ASN A 207 -3.22 6.25 16.90
N SER A 208 -1.89 6.19 17.07
CA SER A 208 -1.20 6.42 18.35
C SER A 208 -1.63 5.47 19.48
N GLU A 209 -2.00 4.23 19.13
CA GLU A 209 -2.31 3.19 20.12
C GLU A 209 -1.09 2.32 20.45
N VAL A 210 -0.19 2.15 19.48
CA VAL A 210 1.04 1.38 19.57
C VAL A 210 2.20 2.20 19.00
N VAL A 211 3.42 1.95 19.46
CA VAL A 211 4.65 2.55 18.91
C VAL A 211 5.67 1.46 18.58
N THR A 212 6.33 1.62 17.43
CA THR A 212 7.47 0.78 17.05
C THR A 212 8.73 1.28 17.76
N THR A 213 9.31 0.44 18.62
CA THR A 213 10.51 0.80 19.42
C THR A 213 11.81 0.37 18.76
N MET A 214 11.79 -0.79 18.08
CA MET A 214 12.87 -1.34 17.27
C MET A 214 12.26 -2.09 16.07
N GLU A 215 13.09 -2.54 15.14
CA GLU A 215 12.65 -3.36 14.00
C GLU A 215 11.83 -4.58 14.48
N GLU A 216 10.55 -4.64 14.10
CA GLU A 216 9.57 -5.65 14.51
C GLU A 216 9.21 -5.71 16.01
N TYR A 217 9.51 -4.67 16.79
CA TYR A 217 9.16 -4.60 18.21
C TYR A 217 8.17 -3.47 18.51
N TYR A 218 7.10 -3.82 19.25
CA TYR A 218 5.95 -2.96 19.48
C TYR A 218 5.62 -2.83 20.97
N THR A 219 5.27 -1.62 21.41
CA THR A 219 4.73 -1.32 22.74
C THR A 219 3.45 -0.50 22.64
N VAL A 220 2.52 -0.65 23.58
CA VAL A 220 1.37 0.27 23.70
C VAL A 220 1.86 1.62 24.23
N PHE A 221 1.22 2.72 23.81
CA PHE A 221 1.40 4.04 24.43
C PHE A 221 0.94 4.09 25.90
#